data_AF-A0A0F8QH44-F1
#
_entry.id   AF-A0A0F8QH44-F1
#
_cell.length_a   1.000
_cell.length_b   1.000
_cell.length_c   1.000
_cell.angle_alpha   90.00
_cell.angle_beta   90.00
_cell.angle_gamma   90.00
#
_symmetry.space_group_name_H-M   'P 1'
#
loop_
_entity.id
_entity.type
_entity.pdbx_description
1 polymer ?
#
loop_
_entity_poly.entity_id
_entity_poly.type
_entity_poly.pdbx_seq_one_letter_code
_entity_poly.pdbx_strand_id
1 'polypeptide(L)'
;MEKSIETAKAKYPTGKIVSTNMVVYDYPNVGAMTTVKDKTTGVEHRIFVDAYTLEEVQDKPATKTELGVWSMYEQVSKDKVDENLKDWQKSEQFTKKLEQEINDIGIDIGEPITEENIKKLVSQPFNY
;
A
#
# COMPACT_ATOMS: atom_id res chain seq x y z
N MET A 1 -1.63 -10.46 11.43
CA MET A 1 -2.98 -10.54 10.83
C MET A 1 -3.93 -11.41 11.65
N GLU A 2 -3.52 -12.59 12.11
CA GLU A 2 -4.34 -13.56 12.86
C GLU A 2 -5.10 -12.94 14.03
N LYS A 3 -4.43 -12.15 14.88
CA LYS A 3 -5.07 -11.48 16.02
C LYS A 3 -6.28 -10.63 15.64
N SER A 4 -6.22 -9.91 14.51
CA SER A 4 -7.35 -9.10 14.02
C SER A 4 -8.54 -9.97 13.62
N ILE A 5 -8.28 -11.12 12.97
CA ILE A 5 -9.30 -12.12 12.62
C ILE A 5 -9.95 -12.73 13.87
N GLU A 6 -9.15 -13.06 14.88
CA GLU A 6 -9.63 -13.58 16.16
C GLU A 6 -10.53 -12.57 16.88
N THR A 7 -10.07 -11.32 17.02
CA THR A 7 -10.86 -10.24 17.64
C THR A 7 -12.16 -10.01 16.87
N ALA A 8 -12.11 -10.02 15.54
CA ALA A 8 -13.27 -9.89 14.68
C ALA A 8 -14.30 -11.01 14.89
N LYS A 9 -13.85 -12.27 14.94
CA LYS A 9 -14.71 -13.44 15.22
C LYS A 9 -15.28 -13.43 16.63
N ALA A 10 -14.52 -12.95 17.62
CA ALA A 10 -14.99 -12.83 18.99
C ALA A 10 -16.11 -11.79 19.12
N LYS A 11 -15.98 -10.64 18.43
CA LYS A 11 -17.00 -9.56 18.44
C LYS A 11 -18.22 -9.86 17.58
N TYR A 12 -18.01 -10.48 16.43
CA TYR A 12 -19.05 -10.75 15.44
C TYR A 12 -19.05 -12.26 15.09
N PRO A 13 -19.43 -13.14 16.04
CA PRO A 13 -19.31 -14.59 15.88
C PRO A 13 -20.14 -15.15 14.72
N THR A 14 -21.24 -14.49 14.37
CA THR A 14 -22.10 -14.87 13.24
C THR A 14 -21.72 -14.15 11.95
N GLY A 15 -20.89 -13.10 12.01
CA GLY A 15 -20.52 -12.26 10.88
C GLY A 15 -19.65 -12.97 9.83
N LYS A 16 -19.67 -12.47 8.60
CA LYS A 16 -18.80 -12.94 7.51
C LYS A 16 -17.62 -11.99 7.35
N ILE A 17 -16.40 -12.49 7.47
CA ILE A 17 -15.20 -11.73 7.13
C ILE A 17 -15.22 -11.42 5.62
N VAL A 18 -15.13 -10.14 5.29
CA VAL A 18 -15.07 -9.62 3.92
C VAL A 18 -13.62 -9.51 3.46
N SER A 19 -12.76 -8.95 4.30
CA SER A 19 -11.33 -8.76 4.02
C SER A 19 -10.53 -8.57 5.30
N THR A 20 -9.23 -8.86 5.22
CA THR A 20 -8.26 -8.52 6.26
C THR A 20 -7.02 -7.96 5.58
N ASN A 21 -6.71 -6.69 5.82
CA ASN A 21 -5.62 -5.96 5.17
C ASN A 21 -4.70 -5.32 6.20
N MET A 22 -3.41 -5.20 5.86
CA MET A 22 -2.49 -4.35 6.63
C MET A 22 -2.82 -2.89 6.30
N VAL A 23 -2.87 -2.04 7.31
CA VAL A 23 -3.26 -0.63 7.18
C VAL A 23 -2.35 0.26 8.00
N VAL A 24 -2.18 1.50 7.56
CA VAL A 24 -1.74 2.61 8.41
C VAL A 24 -3.02 3.22 8.98
N TYR A 25 -3.29 3.03 10.26
CA TYR A 25 -4.54 3.49 10.88
C TYR A 25 -4.43 4.90 11.48
N ASP A 26 -3.20 5.35 11.78
CA ASP A 26 -2.84 6.71 12.22
C ASP A 26 -1.32 6.90 12.05
N TYR A 27 -0.86 7.54 10.96
CA TYR A 27 0.56 7.55 10.60
C TYR A 27 1.47 8.10 11.74
N PRO A 28 2.55 7.39 12.11
CA PRO A 28 3.14 6.21 11.44
C PRO A 28 2.66 4.84 11.95
N ASN A 29 1.60 4.79 12.77
CA ASN A 29 1.10 3.55 13.37
C ASN A 29 0.45 2.63 12.33
N VAL A 30 0.82 1.35 12.39
CA VAL A 30 0.39 0.30 11.46
C VAL A 30 -0.30 -0.82 12.20
N GLY A 31 -1.28 -1.44 11.53
CA GLY A 31 -2.07 -2.50 12.11
C GLY A 31 -2.73 -3.38 11.07
N ALA A 32 -3.60 -4.26 11.54
CA ALA A 32 -4.43 -5.11 10.73
C ALA A 32 -5.90 -4.70 10.86
N MET A 33 -6.52 -4.34 9.74
CA MET A 33 -7.95 -4.06 9.65
C MET A 33 -8.68 -5.29 9.11
N THR A 34 -9.62 -5.81 9.90
CA THR A 34 -10.58 -6.83 9.44
C THR A 34 -11.96 -6.21 9.27
N THR A 35 -12.53 -6.35 8.08
CA THR A 35 -13.92 -5.96 7.80
C THR A 35 -14.82 -7.18 7.94
N VAL A 36 -15.85 -7.08 8.78
CA VAL A 36 -16.86 -8.11 8.99
C VAL A 36 -18.23 -7.57 8.62
N LYS A 37 -18.95 -8.32 7.78
CA LYS A 37 -20.34 -8.07 7.47
C LYS A 37 -21.24 -8.82 8.44
N ASP A 38 -22.02 -8.09 9.25
CA ASP A 38 -23.03 -8.66 10.12
C ASP A 38 -24.11 -9.36 9.27
N LYS A 39 -24.44 -10.60 9.60
CA LYS A 39 -25.43 -11.39 8.82
C LYS A 39 -26.87 -10.96 9.04
N THR A 40 -27.17 -10.39 10.20
CA THR A 40 -28.51 -9.98 10.61
C THR A 40 -28.87 -8.64 9.99
N THR A 41 -27.98 -7.66 10.10
CA THR A 41 -28.22 -6.28 9.65
C THR A 41 -27.65 -6.02 8.25
N GLY A 42 -26.69 -6.82 7.79
CA GLY A 42 -25.95 -6.57 6.57
C GLY A 42 -24.92 -5.44 6.67
N VAL A 43 -24.76 -4.82 7.84
CA VAL A 43 -23.83 -3.71 8.08
C VAL A 43 -22.40 -4.24 8.16
N GLU A 44 -21.45 -3.49 7.60
CA GLU A 44 -20.03 -3.80 7.71
C GLU A 44 -19.41 -3.06 8.89
N HIS A 45 -18.65 -3.80 9.70
CA HIS A 45 -17.88 -3.31 10.82
C HIS A 45 -16.40 -3.50 10.56
N ARG A 46 -15.58 -2.55 10.99
CA ARG A 46 -14.13 -2.64 10.90
C ARG A 46 -13.57 -2.88 12.30
N ILE A 47 -12.57 -3.76 12.37
CA ILE A 47 -11.83 -4.06 13.59
C ILE A 47 -10.37 -3.79 13.29
N PHE A 48 -9.75 -2.92 14.08
CA PHE A 48 -8.34 -2.58 13.96
C PHE A 48 -7.57 -3.19 15.12
N VAL A 49 -6.42 -3.78 14.84
CA VAL A 49 -5.50 -4.30 15.85
C VAL A 49 -4.11 -3.77 15.51
N ASP A 50 -3.46 -3.15 16.49
CA ASP A 50 -2.11 -2.64 16.34
C ASP A 50 -1.12 -3.78 16.05
N ALA A 51 -0.15 -3.53 15.16
CA ALA A 51 0.77 -4.56 14.71
C ALA A 51 1.81 -4.95 15.79
N TYR A 52 2.11 -4.06 16.73
CA TYR A 52 3.17 -4.24 17.72
C TYR A 52 2.62 -4.68 19.08
N THR A 53 1.60 -3.99 19.58
CA THR A 53 0.99 -4.29 20.89
C THR A 53 -0.02 -5.43 20.81
N LEU A 54 -0.54 -5.72 19.61
CA LEU A 54 -1.64 -6.66 19.38
C LEU A 54 -2.95 -6.28 20.11
N GLU A 55 -3.04 -5.03 20.56
CA GLU A 55 -4.22 -4.47 21.19
C GLU A 55 -5.22 -3.98 20.15
N GLU A 56 -6.49 -4.03 20.50
CA GLU A 56 -7.53 -3.48 19.65
C GLU A 56 -7.47 -1.94 19.65
N VAL A 57 -7.50 -1.36 18.46
CA VAL A 57 -7.62 0.08 18.26
C VAL A 57 -9.08 0.41 18.01
N GLN A 58 -9.62 1.36 18.77
CA GLN A 58 -11.02 1.76 18.66
C GLN A 58 -11.29 2.39 17.28
N ASP A 59 -12.23 1.81 16.52
CA ASP A 59 -12.71 2.39 15.27
C ASP A 59 -13.55 3.64 15.58
N LYS A 60 -12.97 4.82 15.36
CA LYS A 60 -13.64 6.11 15.51
C LYS A 60 -13.26 7.05 14.35
N PRO A 61 -14.21 7.81 13.78
CA PRO A 61 -13.89 8.78 12.75
C PRO A 61 -13.00 9.89 13.30
N ALA A 62 -12.11 10.43 12.46
CA ALA A 62 -11.34 11.62 12.83
C ALA A 62 -12.27 12.84 12.93
N THR A 63 -12.02 13.70 13.92
CA THR A 63 -12.71 14.99 14.06
C THR A 63 -11.71 16.14 13.92
N LYS A 64 -12.17 17.39 13.95
CA LYS A 64 -11.26 18.56 13.92
C LYS A 64 -10.26 18.60 15.09
N THR A 65 -10.61 17.96 16.21
CA THR A 65 -9.86 18.07 17.47
C THR A 65 -9.32 16.73 17.96
N GLU A 66 -9.79 15.60 17.40
CA GLU A 66 -9.36 14.27 17.82
C GLU A 66 -8.92 13.42 16.65
N LEU A 67 -7.76 12.78 16.82
CA LEU A 67 -7.29 11.73 15.93
C LEU A 67 -8.27 10.57 15.99
N GLY A 68 -8.77 10.17 14.83
CA GLY A 68 -9.56 8.97 14.66
C GLY A 68 -8.79 7.94 13.84
N VAL A 69 -9.35 6.74 13.75
CA VAL A 69 -8.84 5.73 12.84
C VAL A 69 -9.29 6.10 11.45
N TRP A 70 -8.32 6.44 10.61
CA TRP A 70 -8.59 6.81 9.23
C TRP A 70 -7.53 6.21 8.34
N SER A 71 -7.96 5.37 7.41
CA SER A 71 -7.09 4.88 6.35
C SER A 71 -7.15 5.84 5.15
N MET A 72 -5.99 6.27 4.66
CA MET A 72 -5.91 7.01 3.39
C MET A 72 -6.59 6.26 2.23
N TYR A 73 -6.65 4.92 2.31
CA TYR A 73 -7.33 4.07 1.34
C TYR A 73 -8.88 4.22 1.36
N GLU A 74 -9.47 4.83 2.38
CA GLU A 74 -10.92 5.10 2.41
C GLU A 74 -11.32 6.25 1.49
N GLN A 75 -10.40 7.17 1.18
CA GLN A 75 -10.65 8.28 0.28
C GLN A 75 -10.38 7.94 -1.19
N VAL A 76 -9.74 6.79 -1.46
CA VAL A 76 -9.35 6.37 -2.79
C VAL A 76 -10.20 5.15 -3.18
N SER A 77 -10.93 5.24 -4.29
CA SER A 77 -11.73 4.11 -4.75
C SER A 77 -10.85 2.90 -5.07
N LYS A 78 -11.40 1.69 -4.92
CA LYS A 78 -10.67 0.45 -5.26
C LYS A 78 -10.14 0.47 -6.69
N ASP A 79 -10.95 0.92 -7.65
CA ASP A 79 -10.54 1.04 -9.05
C ASP A 79 -9.34 1.99 -9.22
N LYS A 80 -9.30 3.08 -8.45
CA LYS A 80 -8.19 4.03 -8.48
C LYS A 80 -6.93 3.46 -7.83
N VAL A 81 -7.07 2.66 -6.77
CA VAL A 81 -5.95 1.91 -6.19
C VAL A 81 -5.38 0.93 -7.22
N ASP A 82 -6.23 0.17 -7.91
CA ASP A 82 -5.82 -0.80 -8.92
C ASP A 82 -5.16 -0.12 -10.14
N GLU A 83 -5.65 1.05 -10.56
CA GLU A 83 -5.03 1.87 -11.61
C GLU A 83 -3.64 2.35 -11.19
N ASN A 84 -3.52 2.95 -10.00
CA ASN A 84 -2.24 3.43 -9.48
C ASN A 84 -1.21 2.30 -9.37
N LEU A 85 -1.63 1.09 -8.96
CA LEU A 85 -0.76 -0.07 -8.89
C LEU A 85 -0.25 -0.49 -10.28
N LYS A 86 -1.11 -0.49 -11.30
CA LYS A 86 -0.72 -0.79 -12.69
C LYS A 86 0.27 0.23 -13.22
N ASP A 87 0.05 1.52 -12.95
CA ASP A 87 0.94 2.58 -13.41
C ASP A 87 2.29 2.52 -12.68
N TRP A 88 2.30 2.21 -11.39
CA TRP A 88 3.53 1.93 -10.64
C TRP A 88 4.32 0.78 -11.27
N GLN A 89 3.66 -0.34 -11.58
CA GLN A 89 4.30 -1.50 -12.22
C GLN A 89 4.87 -1.17 -13.61
N LYS A 90 4.16 -0.39 -14.42
CA LYS A 90 4.67 0.09 -15.71
C LYS A 90 5.90 0.97 -15.54
N SER A 91 5.88 1.88 -14.57
CA SER A 91 7.03 2.74 -14.26
C SER A 91 8.23 1.89 -13.83
N GLU A 92 8.03 0.89 -12.97
CA GLU A 92 9.10 0.00 -12.53
C GLU A 92 9.71 -0.79 -13.71
N GLN A 93 8.87 -1.32 -14.60
CA GLN A 93 9.33 -2.01 -15.80
C GLN A 93 10.12 -1.09 -16.74
N PHE A 94 9.64 0.14 -16.93
CA PHE A 94 10.34 1.15 -17.72
C PHE A 94 11.72 1.49 -17.13
N THR A 95 11.79 1.76 -15.82
CA THR A 95 13.05 2.04 -15.14
C THR A 95 14.03 0.88 -15.27
N LYS A 96 13.59 -0.37 -15.04
CA LYS A 96 14.45 -1.56 -15.21
C LYS A 96 14.98 -1.71 -16.62
N LYS A 97 14.16 -1.45 -17.64
CA LYS A 97 14.58 -1.47 -19.04
C LYS A 97 15.65 -0.41 -19.30
N LEU A 98 15.45 0.81 -18.81
CA LEU A 98 16.41 1.90 -18.97
C LEU A 98 17.73 1.59 -18.25
N GLU A 99 17.67 1.10 -17.01
CA GLU A 99 18.87 0.68 -16.25
C GLU A 99 19.65 -0.39 -17.01
N GLN A 100 18.96 -1.36 -17.59
CA GLN A 100 19.59 -2.40 -18.40
C GLN A 100 20.24 -1.82 -19.67
N GLU A 101 19.55 -0.97 -20.42
CA GLU A 101 20.09 -0.32 -21.62
C GLU A 101 21.34 0.54 -21.30
N ILE A 102 21.35 1.24 -20.15
CA ILE A 102 22.50 2.03 -19.70
C ILE A 102 23.68 1.14 -19.29
N ASN A 103 23.41 0.03 -18.60
CA ASN A 103 24.45 -0.94 -18.24
C ASN A 103 25.03 -1.64 -19.47
N ASP A 104 24.22 -1.96 -20.48
CA ASP A 104 24.64 -2.60 -21.73
C ASP A 104 25.60 -1.72 -22.55
N ILE A 105 25.51 -0.39 -22.43
CA ILE A 105 26.46 0.56 -23.02
C ILE A 105 27.67 0.87 -22.13
N GLY A 106 27.78 0.16 -21.00
CA GLY A 106 28.92 0.22 -20.09
C GLY A 106 29.00 1.49 -19.25
N ILE A 107 27.85 2.06 -18.88
CA ILE A 107 27.76 3.18 -17.93
C ILE A 107 27.22 2.64 -16.60
N ASP A 108 27.97 2.84 -15.52
CA ASP A 108 27.51 2.51 -14.17
C ASP A 108 26.61 3.64 -13.61
N ILE A 109 25.36 3.30 -13.30
CA ILE A 109 24.37 4.23 -12.74
C ILE A 109 24.64 4.61 -11.27
N GLY A 110 25.50 3.86 -10.57
CA GLY A 110 25.94 4.15 -9.21
C GLY A 110 27.04 5.20 -9.11
N GLU A 111 27.64 5.58 -10.25
CA GLU A 111 28.74 6.55 -10.31
C GLU A 111 28.34 7.88 -10.95
N PRO A 112 29.04 8.99 -10.63
CA PRO A 112 28.83 10.27 -11.32
C PRO A 112 29.05 10.16 -12.83
N ILE A 113 28.19 10.81 -13.61
CA ILE A 113 28.29 10.83 -15.07
C ILE A 113 29.58 11.54 -15.53
N THR A 114 30.26 10.97 -16.52
CA THR A 114 31.46 11.54 -17.13
C THR A 114 31.20 12.08 -18.54
N GLU A 115 32.11 12.88 -19.09
CA GLU A 115 32.03 13.32 -20.50
C GLU A 115 32.04 12.15 -21.49
N GLU A 116 32.72 11.06 -21.16
CA GLU A 116 32.72 9.84 -21.97
C GLU A 116 31.33 9.20 -21.95
N ASN A 117 30.69 9.12 -20.78
CA ASN A 117 29.33 8.61 -20.64
C ASN A 117 28.33 9.42 -21.47
N ILE A 118 28.45 10.76 -21.47
CA ILE A 118 27.61 11.64 -22.31
C ILE A 118 27.79 11.32 -23.80
N LYS A 119 29.03 11.12 -24.27
CA LYS A 119 29.30 10.75 -25.66
C LYS A 119 28.66 9.41 -26.03
N LYS A 120 28.73 8.41 -25.14
CA LYS A 120 28.07 7.10 -25.32
C LYS A 120 26.55 7.25 -25.46
N LEU A 121 25.92 8.01 -24.56
CA LEU A 121 24.48 8.28 -24.58
C LEU A 121 24.01 8.98 -25.87
N VAL A 122 24.77 9.96 -26.37
CA VAL A 122 24.42 10.69 -27.61
C VAL A 122 24.61 9.82 -28.85
N SER A 123 25.50 8.82 -28.79
CA SER A 123 25.82 7.93 -29.91
C SER A 123 24.84 6.77 -30.11
N GLN A 124 23.98 6.47 -29.13
CA GLN A 124 23.01 5.38 -29.20
C GLN A 124 21.57 5.90 -29.09
N PRO A 125 20.68 5.59 -30.05
CA PRO A 125 19.27 5.94 -29.92
C PRO A 125 18.58 5.02 -28.91
N PHE A 126 18.05 5.60 -27.84
CA PHE A 126 17.11 4.91 -26.95
C PHE A 126 15.77 4.70 -27.68
N ASN A 127 15.30 3.45 -27.75
CA ASN A 127 14.00 3.13 -28.33
C ASN A 127 12.93 3.16 -27.23
N TYR A 128 12.22 4.29 -27.16
CA TYR A 128 11.09 4.53 -26.26
C TYR A 128 9.81 3.85 -26.72
#